data_AF-A0A7J2TBN1-F1
#
_entry.id   AF-A0A7J2TBN1-F1
#
_cell.length_a   1.000
_cell.length_b   1.000
_cell.length_c   1.000
_cell.angle_alpha   90.00
_cell.angle_beta   90.00
_cell.angle_gamma   90.00
#
_symmetry.space_group_name_H-M   'P 1'
#
loop_
_entity.id
_entity.type
_entity.pdbx_description
1 polymer ?
#
loop_
_entity_poly.entity_id
_entity_poly.type
_entity_poly.pdbx_seq_one_letter_code
_entity_poly.pdbx_strand_id
1 'polypeptide(L)'
;MAINLDTLIIQLIVNIIILSPVLWISGRLLAGKDKAKFTDAVWIVVLGTLIGGAFQYFFSGVIASLIVLFIWLALVKHFFDTGWLRARLR
;
A
#
# COMPACT_ATOMS: atom_id res chain seq x y z
N MET A 1 -1.24 1.99 28.50
CA MET A 1 -1.84 2.84 27.45
C MET A 1 -3.03 2.07 26.89
N ALA A 2 -4.26 2.55 27.12
CA ALA A 2 -5.44 1.86 26.63
C ALA A 2 -5.45 1.93 25.09
N ILE A 3 -5.44 0.77 24.44
CA ILE A 3 -5.61 0.69 22.99
C ILE A 3 -7.11 0.84 22.73
N ASN A 4 -7.57 2.05 22.43
CA ASN A 4 -8.96 2.29 22.06
C ASN A 4 -9.19 1.66 20.68
N LEU A 5 -9.79 0.47 20.62
CA LEU A 5 -10.06 -0.23 19.37
C LEU A 5 -10.90 0.64 18.41
N ASP A 6 -11.76 1.49 18.93
CA ASP A 6 -12.52 2.47 18.17
C ASP A 6 -11.61 3.40 17.36
N THR A 7 -10.54 3.91 17.99
CA THR A 7 -9.59 4.82 17.33
C THR A 7 -8.79 4.11 16.24
N LEU A 8 -8.40 2.84 16.45
CA LEU A 8 -7.70 2.04 15.45
C LEU A 8 -8.59 1.76 14.23
N ILE A 9 -9.85 1.42 14.45
CA ILE A 9 -10.80 1.13 13.38
C ILE A 9 -11.10 2.41 12.57
N ILE A 10 -11.34 3.53 13.25
CA ILE A 10 -11.54 4.82 12.58
C ILE A 10 -10.31 5.19 11.74
N GLN A 11 -9.11 5.05 12.30
CA GLN A 11 -7.88 5.38 11.58
C GLN A 11 -7.64 4.47 10.37
N LEU A 12 -7.94 3.18 10.48
CA LEU A 12 -7.88 2.25 9.36
C LEU A 12 -8.87 2.65 8.25
N ILE A 13 -10.11 2.97 8.60
CA ILE A 13 -11.14 3.39 7.63
C ILE A 13 -10.72 4.70 6.95
N VAL A 14 -10.24 5.68 7.71
CA VAL A 14 -9.75 6.96 7.18
C VAL A 14 -8.57 6.73 6.22
N ASN A 15 -7.63 5.87 6.58
CA ASN A 15 -6.51 5.50 5.72
C ASN A 15 -6.98 4.85 4.42
N ILE A 16 -7.98 3.96 4.44
CA ILE A 16 -8.56 3.39 3.22
C ILE A 16 -9.21 4.47 2.36
N ILE A 17 -10.04 5.34 2.95
CA ILE A 17 -10.74 6.40 2.22
C ILE A 17 -9.77 7.40 1.58
N ILE A 18 -8.64 7.70 2.22
CA ILE A 18 -7.66 8.66 1.71
C ILE A 18 -6.64 7.98 0.78
N LEU A 19 -5.99 6.91 1.24
CA LEU A 19 -4.89 6.26 0.50
C LEU A 19 -5.39 5.47 -0.70
N SER A 20 -6.58 4.84 -0.65
CA SER A 20 -7.08 4.07 -1.81
C SER A 20 -7.31 4.93 -3.05
N PRO A 21 -8.00 6.09 -3.01
CA PRO A 21 -8.12 6.94 -4.20
C PRO A 21 -6.77 7.55 -4.62
N VAL A 22 -5.89 7.92 -3.68
CA VAL A 22 -4.54 8.41 -4.00
C VAL A 22 -3.74 7.33 -4.75
N LEU A 23 -3.66 6.11 -4.20
CA LEU A 23 -2.99 4.98 -4.82
C LEU A 23 -3.65 4.57 -6.13
N TRP A 24 -4.97 4.65 -6.23
CA TRP A 24 -5.70 4.36 -7.46
C TRP A 24 -5.36 5.37 -8.56
N ILE A 25 -5.31 6.67 -8.25
CA ILE A 25 -4.90 7.70 -9.20
C ILE A 25 -3.43 7.49 -9.60
N SER A 26 -2.54 7.25 -8.64
CA SER A 26 -1.13 6.95 -8.92
C SER A 26 -0.97 5.70 -9.78
N GLY A 27 -1.70 4.62 -9.48
CA GLY A 27 -1.72 3.39 -10.26
C GLY A 27 -2.28 3.63 -11.66
N ARG A 28 -3.31 4.46 -11.81
CA ARG A 28 -3.89 4.80 -13.10
C ARG A 28 -2.94 5.64 -13.97
N LEU A 29 -2.16 6.52 -13.36
CA LEU A 29 -1.13 7.32 -14.02
C LEU A 29 0.10 6.48 -14.40
N LEU A 30 0.50 5.53 -13.55
CA LEU A 30 1.74 4.74 -13.72
C LEU A 30 1.54 3.41 -14.48
N ALA A 31 0.41 2.72 -14.31
CA ALA A 31 0.11 1.41 -14.90
C ALA A 31 -0.79 1.47 -16.13
N GLY A 32 -1.50 2.59 -16.33
CA GLY A 32 -2.50 2.74 -17.38
C GLY A 32 -3.91 2.37 -16.92
N LYS A 33 -4.91 2.99 -17.58
CA LYS A 33 -6.33 2.95 -17.18
C LYS A 33 -6.94 1.56 -17.11
N ASP A 34 -6.43 0.61 -17.91
CA ASP A 34 -6.96 -0.76 -18.00
C ASP A 34 -6.42 -1.72 -16.94
N LYS A 35 -5.32 -1.36 -16.27
CA LYS A 35 -4.63 -2.21 -15.30
C LYS A 35 -4.92 -1.86 -13.84
N ALA A 36 -5.35 -0.63 -13.55
CA ALA A 36 -5.54 -0.14 -12.18
C ALA A 36 -7.00 -0.14 -11.74
N LYS A 37 -7.44 -1.20 -11.03
CA LYS A 37 -8.78 -1.24 -10.41
C LYS A 37 -8.75 -0.61 -9.02
N PHE A 38 -9.87 0.00 -8.62
CA PHE A 38 -10.02 0.57 -7.28
C PHE A 38 -9.94 -0.52 -6.20
N THR A 39 -10.46 -1.71 -6.49
CA THR A 39 -10.36 -2.88 -5.60
C THR A 39 -8.91 -3.24 -5.27
N ASP A 40 -8.00 -3.16 -6.25
CA ASP A 40 -6.58 -3.45 -6.04
C ASP A 40 -5.92 -2.40 -5.12
N ALA A 41 -6.32 -1.13 -5.26
CA ALA A 41 -5.87 -0.06 -4.37
C ALA A 41 -6.31 -0.27 -2.92
N VAL A 42 -7.54 -0.75 -2.70
CA VAL A 42 -8.04 -1.09 -1.36
C VAL A 42 -7.24 -2.25 -0.77
N TRP A 43 -6.99 -3.31 -1.54
CA TRP A 43 -6.17 -4.45 -1.09
C TRP A 43 -4.74 -4.04 -0.70
N ILE A 44 -4.10 -3.15 -1.47
CA ILE A 44 -2.77 -2.63 -1.15
C ILE A 44 -2.78 -1.87 0.18
N VAL A 45 -3.79 -1.04 0.45
CA VAL A 45 -3.87 -0.30 1.72
C VAL A 45 -4.09 -1.25 2.89
N VAL A 46 -4.98 -2.22 2.75
CA VAL A 46 -5.27 -3.22 3.79
C VAL A 46 -4.03 -4.06 4.09
N LEU A 47 -3.42 -4.68 3.07
CA LEU A 47 -2.24 -5.52 3.24
C LEU A 47 -1.02 -4.70 3.69
N GLY A 48 -0.83 -3.50 3.14
CA GLY A 48 0.24 -2.58 3.54
C GLY A 48 0.14 -2.17 5.01
N THR A 49 -1.07 -1.90 5.50
CA THR A 49 -1.30 -1.54 6.91
C THR A 49 -1.07 -2.74 7.83
N LEU A 50 -1.55 -3.93 7.45
CA LEU A 50 -1.35 -5.15 8.23
C LEU A 50 0.12 -5.57 8.30
N ILE A 51 0.80 -5.61 7.14
CA ILE A 51 2.21 -6.00 7.05
C ILE A 51 3.09 -4.93 7.71
N GLY A 52 2.81 -3.64 7.44
CA GLY A 52 3.55 -2.53 8.04
C GLY A 52 3.42 -2.49 9.56
N GLY A 53 2.20 -2.69 10.08
CA GLY A 53 1.95 -2.77 11.52
C GLY A 53 2.67 -3.95 12.18
N ALA A 54 2.62 -5.13 11.55
CA ALA A 54 3.35 -6.30 12.03
C ALA A 54 4.87 -6.07 12.01
N PHE A 55 5.41 -5.57 10.91
CA PHE A 55 6.85 -5.31 10.79
C PHE A 55 7.34 -4.24 11.77
N GLN A 56 6.58 -3.16 12.00
CA GLN A 56 6.93 -2.15 13.00
C GLN A 56 6.94 -2.70 14.42
N TYR A 57 6.08 -3.69 14.72
CA TYR A 57 6.08 -4.35 16.02
C TYR A 57 7.34 -5.19 16.25
N PHE A 58 7.80 -5.92 15.22
CA PHE A 58 8.97 -6.80 15.33
C PHE A 58 10.31 -6.09 15.07
N PHE A 59 10.33 -5.02 14.28
CA PHE A 59 11.55 -4.35 13.85
C PHE A 59 11.42 -2.83 14.03
N SER A 60 12.38 -2.24 14.75
CA SER A 60 12.48 -0.79 14.92
C SER A 60 13.81 -0.26 14.36
N GLY A 61 13.77 0.94 13.77
CA GLY A 61 14.94 1.60 13.18
C GLY A 61 14.78 1.96 11.70
N VAL A 62 15.69 2.79 11.21
CA VAL A 62 15.67 3.32 9.83
C VAL A 62 15.72 2.19 8.79
N ILE A 63 16.53 1.15 9.04
CA ILE A 63 16.67 0.00 8.14
C ILE A 63 15.34 -0.78 8.01
N ALA A 64 14.61 -0.96 9.11
CA ALA A 64 13.30 -1.62 9.11
C ALA A 64 12.28 -0.83 8.28
N SER A 65 12.26 0.50 8.42
CA SER A 65 11.38 1.36 7.62
C SER A 65 11.68 1.30 6.12
N LEU A 66 12.95 1.14 5.73
CA LEU A 66 13.34 0.95 4.33
C LEU A 66 12.78 -0.37 3.79
N ILE A 67 12.89 -1.47 4.54
CA ILE A 67 12.37 -2.78 4.14
C ILE A 67 10.85 -2.73 3.96
N VAL A 68 10.13 -2.15 4.93
CA VAL A 68 8.67 -1.97 4.84
C VAL A 68 8.29 -1.13 3.62
N LEU A 69 9.04 -0.06 3.34
CA LEU A 69 8.83 0.77 2.16
C LEU A 69 9.03 -0.03 0.87
N PHE A 70 10.07 -0.87 0.79
CA PHE A 70 10.30 -1.77 -0.35
C PHE A 70 9.17 -2.80 -0.52
N ILE A 71 8.68 -3.40 0.58
CA ILE A 71 7.55 -4.33 0.56
C ILE A 71 6.28 -3.64 0.08
N TRP A 72 6.01 -2.43 0.58
CA TRP A 72 4.84 -1.66 0.17
C TRP A 72 4.90 -1.29 -1.32
N LEU A 73 6.06 -0.84 -1.81
CA LEU A 73 6.29 -0.64 -3.25
C LEU A 73 6.13 -1.95 -4.06
N ALA A 74 6.59 -3.08 -3.54
CA ALA A 74 6.43 -4.38 -4.20
C ALA A 74 4.96 -4.80 -4.26
N LEU A 75 4.17 -4.54 -3.21
CA LEU A 75 2.72 -4.74 -3.19
C LEU A 75 2.03 -3.89 -4.25
N VAL A 76 2.32 -2.59 -4.29
CA VAL A 76 1.83 -1.67 -5.33
C VAL A 76 2.16 -2.21 -6.71
N LYS A 77 3.40 -2.69 -6.91
CA LYS A 77 3.83 -3.24 -8.20
C LYS A 77 3.10 -4.51 -8.59
N HIS A 78 2.88 -5.41 -7.63
CA HIS A 78 2.22 -6.70 -7.85
C HIS A 78 0.74 -6.52 -8.15
N PHE A 79 0.04 -5.69 -7.36
CA PHE A 79 -1.40 -5.48 -7.47
C PHE A 79 -1.80 -4.57 -8.63
N PHE A 80 -1.08 -3.48 -8.89
CA PHE A 80 -1.36 -2.64 -10.06
C PHE A 80 -0.76 -3.19 -11.36
N ASP A 81 -0.09 -4.34 -11.32
CA ASP A 81 0.60 -4.95 -12.46
C ASP A 81 1.44 -3.91 -13.22
N THR A 82 2.03 -2.96 -12.47
CA THR A 82 2.73 -1.79 -13.05
C THR A 82 3.91 -2.30 -13.84
N GLY A 83 3.82 -2.17 -15.16
CA GLY A 83 4.84 -2.58 -16.11
C GLY A 83 6.07 -1.69 -16.14
N TRP A 84 6.60 -1.22 -15.01
CA TRP A 84 7.83 -0.40 -14.98
C TRP A 84 9.03 -1.13 -15.61
N LEU A 85 9.09 -2.47 -15.50
CA LEU A 85 10.04 -3.31 -16.23
C LEU A 85 9.57 -3.74 -17.63
N ARG A 86 8.28 -3.62 -17.93
CA ARG A 86 7.70 -4.02 -19.23
C ARG A 86 7.80 -2.90 -20.27
N ALA A 87 8.13 -1.68 -19.87
CA ALA A 87 8.44 -0.56 -20.77
C ALA A 87 9.87 -0.60 -21.36
N ARG A 88 10.68 -1.65 -21.11
CA ARG A 88 12.01 -1.83 -21.71
C ARG A 88 12.13 -3.05 -22.63
N LEU A 89 11.06 -3.81 -22.86
CA LEU A 89 11.07 -5.02 -23.69
C LEU A 89 10.01 -5.01 -24.81
N ARG A 90 9.70 -3.82 -25.34
CA ARG A 90 9.13 -3.62 -26.68
C ARG A 90 9.73 -2.37 -27.30
#